data_AF-A0A9P1E2J5-F1
#
_entry.id   AF-A0A9P1E2J5-F1
#
_cell.length_a   1.000
_cell.length_b   1.000
_cell.length_c   1.000
_cell.angle_alpha   90.00
_cell.angle_beta   90.00
_cell.angle_gamma   90.00
#
_symmetry.space_group_name_H-M   'P 1'
#
loop_
_entity.id
_entity.type
_entity.pdbx_description
1 polymer ?
#
loop_
_entity_poly.entity_id
_entity_poly.type
_entity_poly.pdbx_seq_one_letter_code
_entity_poly.pdbx_strand_id
1 'polypeptide(L)'
;MDLYCLSPFSFSTLLVLAIMLFASIPLSSSTPFIVLHGISMQCNDAGSIYYTMTLTTLTKVKGSCVEVGNGLMDSWMMPMNNQVENACGKLKAMPELKDGYNMVALSQGNMVGRGVIELCDGPPVKNFISVGGPNAGHSSTIACGPFPWCAQIGIFYGMGVYTPYVQEHLAPSGYIKLPNDIPAYLRECKFLPKINNEVEDSESALRKKRFSSISQLVLVLFMGDTIILPQESSWFGYYPNGDFAKVVPMQQ
;
A
#
# COMPACT_ATOMS: atom_id res chain seq x y z
N MET A 1 -22.02 38.30 -53.98
CA MET A 1 -20.90 38.19 -53.02
C MET A 1 -21.22 39.16 -51.89
N ASP A 2 -22.11 38.77 -51.00
CA ASP A 2 -22.55 39.63 -49.89
C ASP A 2 -21.68 39.33 -48.68
N LEU A 3 -20.83 40.30 -48.35
CA LEU A 3 -20.08 40.32 -47.10
C LEU A 3 -21.09 40.58 -45.98
N TYR A 4 -21.52 39.54 -45.29
CA TYR A 4 -22.35 39.68 -44.10
C TYR A 4 -21.56 40.39 -43.01
N CYS A 5 -21.84 41.68 -42.82
CA CYS A 5 -21.34 42.48 -41.73
C CYS A 5 -22.07 42.06 -40.44
N LEU A 6 -21.47 41.12 -39.70
CA LEU A 6 -21.96 40.71 -38.39
C LEU A 6 -21.84 41.89 -37.40
N SER A 7 -22.92 42.17 -36.66
CA SER A 7 -22.96 43.28 -35.71
C SER A 7 -21.99 43.05 -34.53
N PRO A 8 -21.37 44.13 -33.98
CA PRO A 8 -20.38 44.01 -32.91
C PRO A 8 -20.93 43.41 -31.60
N PHE A 9 -22.26 43.40 -31.41
CA PHE A 9 -22.92 42.77 -30.27
C PHE A 9 -22.94 41.23 -30.32
N SER A 10 -22.80 40.63 -31.51
CA SER A 10 -22.82 39.16 -31.70
C SER A 10 -21.52 38.50 -31.25
N PHE A 11 -20.38 39.17 -31.44
CA PHE A 11 -19.07 38.63 -31.07
C PHE A 11 -18.87 38.52 -29.55
N SER A 12 -19.37 39.49 -28.79
CA SER A 12 -19.23 39.52 -27.33
C SER A 12 -20.06 38.43 -26.65
N THR A 13 -21.27 38.16 -27.15
CA THR A 13 -22.15 37.11 -26.62
C THR A 13 -21.65 35.70 -26.94
N LEU A 14 -21.12 35.48 -28.14
CA LEU A 14 -20.45 34.23 -28.53
C LEU A 14 -19.21 33.93 -27.68
N LEU A 15 -18.40 34.96 -27.35
CA LEU A 15 -17.21 34.80 -26.51
C LEU A 15 -17.57 34.43 -25.06
N VAL A 16 -18.61 35.06 -24.50
CA VAL A 16 -19.09 34.73 -23.14
C VAL A 16 -19.68 33.33 -23.08
N LEU A 17 -20.45 32.91 -24.08
CA LEU A 17 -20.96 31.54 -24.21
C LEU A 17 -19.83 30.52 -24.34
N ALA A 18 -18.79 30.82 -25.12
CA ALA A 18 -17.61 29.96 -25.25
C ALA A 18 -16.86 29.83 -23.90
N ILE A 19 -16.65 30.92 -23.18
CA ILE A 19 -15.99 30.90 -21.85
C ILE A 19 -16.82 30.10 -20.85
N MET A 20 -18.15 30.25 -20.85
CA MET A 20 -19.05 29.47 -19.98
C MET A 20 -19.06 27.98 -20.37
N LEU A 21 -18.98 27.65 -21.66
CA LEU A 21 -18.83 26.28 -22.16
C LEU A 21 -17.49 25.66 -21.76
N PHE A 22 -16.38 26.41 -21.83
CA PHE A 22 -15.06 25.95 -21.37
C PHE A 22 -14.96 25.84 -19.84
N ALA A 23 -15.64 26.71 -19.08
CA ALA A 23 -15.70 26.65 -17.62
C ALA A 23 -16.61 25.52 -17.09
N SER A 24 -17.50 24.99 -17.94
CA SER A 24 -18.37 23.85 -17.62
C SER A 24 -17.81 22.51 -18.13
N ILE A 25 -16.68 22.50 -18.83
CA ILE A 25 -15.91 21.27 -19.02
C ILE A 25 -15.38 20.90 -17.64
N PRO A 26 -15.80 19.76 -17.04
CA PRO A 26 -15.16 19.30 -15.83
C PRO A 26 -13.69 19.13 -16.18
N LEU A 27 -12.82 19.89 -15.52
CA LEU A 27 -11.40 19.58 -15.53
C LEU A 27 -11.35 18.10 -15.15
N SER A 28 -10.91 17.24 -16.07
CA SER A 28 -10.78 15.81 -15.79
C SER A 28 -9.81 15.70 -14.63
N SER A 29 -10.34 15.71 -13.41
CA SER A 29 -9.57 15.76 -12.19
C SER A 29 -8.90 14.41 -12.10
N SER A 30 -7.63 14.40 -12.47
CA SER A 30 -6.86 13.17 -12.42
C SER A 30 -6.68 12.81 -10.95
N THR A 31 -7.23 11.67 -10.56
CA THR A 31 -7.17 11.21 -9.16
C THR A 31 -5.71 11.06 -8.79
N PRO A 32 -5.20 11.82 -7.79
CA PRO A 32 -3.79 11.77 -7.41
C PRO A 32 -3.43 10.36 -6.94
N PHE A 33 -2.14 10.03 -6.96
CA PHE A 33 -1.68 8.75 -6.45
C PHE A 33 -0.54 8.90 -5.46
N ILE A 34 -0.43 7.93 -4.57
CA ILE A 34 0.72 7.79 -3.69
C ILE A 34 1.42 6.45 -3.92
N VAL A 35 2.72 6.42 -3.64
CA VAL A 35 3.54 5.21 -3.66
C VAL A 35 4.04 4.92 -2.25
N LEU A 36 3.88 3.68 -1.80
CA LEU A 36 4.48 3.14 -0.58
C LEU A 36 5.60 2.16 -0.97
N HIS A 37 6.82 2.47 -0.56
CA HIS A 37 7.99 1.65 -0.87
C HIS A 37 8.04 0.37 -0.04
N GLY A 38 8.92 -0.55 -0.43
CA GLY A 38 9.14 -1.82 0.25
C GLY A 38 10.13 -1.74 1.41
N ILE A 39 10.45 -2.92 1.95
CA ILE A 39 11.48 -3.08 2.96
C ILE A 39 12.87 -2.77 2.38
N SER A 40 13.76 -2.15 3.17
CA SER A 40 15.09 -1.67 2.75
C SER A 40 15.07 -0.54 1.71
N MET A 41 13.94 0.15 1.54
CA MET A 41 13.77 1.26 0.58
C MET A 41 13.42 2.57 1.32
N GLN A 42 13.44 3.69 0.59
CA GLN A 42 13.04 5.03 1.05
C GLN A 42 12.65 5.89 -0.15
N CYS A 43 11.82 6.92 0.00
CA CYS A 43 11.29 7.65 -1.15
C CYS A 43 12.34 8.30 -2.07
N ASN A 44 13.54 8.60 -1.56
CA ASN A 44 14.64 9.16 -2.34
C ASN A 44 15.61 8.09 -2.91
N ASP A 45 15.31 6.81 -2.79
CA ASP A 45 16.07 5.74 -3.45
C ASP A 45 15.70 5.63 -4.95
N ALA A 46 16.62 5.07 -5.75
CA ALA A 46 16.46 4.98 -7.19
C ALA A 46 15.21 4.21 -7.64
N GLY A 47 14.84 3.14 -6.92
CA GLY A 47 13.65 2.35 -7.19
C GLY A 47 12.38 3.13 -6.90
N SER A 48 12.27 3.72 -5.71
CA SER A 48 11.11 4.54 -5.32
C SER A 48 10.89 5.74 -6.26
N ILE A 49 11.97 6.42 -6.66
CA ILE A 49 11.95 7.50 -7.65
C ILE A 49 11.49 6.95 -9.00
N TYR A 50 12.06 5.84 -9.45
CA TYR A 50 11.73 5.22 -10.74
C TYR A 50 10.23 4.91 -10.85
N TYR A 51 9.63 4.26 -9.85
CA TYR A 51 8.20 3.95 -9.87
C TYR A 51 7.34 5.21 -9.86
N THR A 52 7.65 6.17 -8.99
CA THR A 52 6.87 7.41 -8.87
C THR A 52 6.92 8.25 -10.13
N MET A 53 8.12 8.42 -10.73
CA MET A 53 8.30 9.17 -11.96
C MET A 53 7.67 8.47 -13.17
N THR A 54 7.86 7.15 -13.29
CA THR A 54 7.27 6.36 -14.39
C THR A 54 5.75 6.46 -14.36
N LEU A 55 5.12 6.29 -13.18
CA LEU A 55 3.68 6.45 -13.03
C LEU A 55 3.23 7.87 -13.36
N THR A 56 3.97 8.89 -12.90
CA THR A 56 3.67 10.30 -13.21
C THR A 56 3.71 10.55 -14.72
N THR A 57 4.73 10.07 -15.41
CA THR A 57 4.90 10.23 -16.86
C THR A 57 3.81 9.50 -17.64
N LEU A 58 3.52 8.23 -17.30
CA LEU A 58 2.55 7.42 -18.02
C LEU A 58 1.11 7.91 -17.83
N THR A 59 0.77 8.34 -16.61
CA THR A 59 -0.60 8.74 -16.28
C THR A 59 -0.86 10.24 -16.48
N LYS A 60 0.21 11.05 -16.59
CA LYS A 60 0.16 12.52 -16.58
C LYS A 60 -0.50 13.08 -15.31
N VAL A 61 -0.43 12.34 -14.21
CA VAL A 61 -0.97 12.71 -12.90
C VAL A 61 0.18 12.96 -11.95
N LYS A 62 0.10 14.01 -11.14
CA LYS A 62 1.05 14.23 -10.07
C LYS A 62 0.81 13.20 -8.97
N GLY A 63 1.82 12.39 -8.67
CA GLY A 63 1.82 11.50 -7.52
C GLY A 63 3.00 11.79 -6.59
N SER A 64 3.00 11.14 -5.43
CA SER A 64 4.06 11.31 -4.43
C SER A 64 4.39 10.00 -3.74
N CYS A 65 5.68 9.74 -3.53
CA CYS A 65 6.08 8.69 -2.60
C CYS A 65 5.87 9.19 -1.17
N VAL A 66 5.22 8.39 -0.34
CA VAL A 66 5.00 8.70 1.07
C VAL A 66 6.06 7.99 1.90
N GLU A 67 7.03 8.76 2.36
CA GLU A 67 8.10 8.24 3.22
C GLU A 67 7.48 7.79 4.55
N VAL A 68 7.78 6.60 5.04
CA VAL A 68 7.29 6.13 6.35
C VAL A 68 8.45 6.14 7.33
N GLY A 69 8.28 6.85 8.44
CA GLY A 69 9.36 7.04 9.41
C GLY A 69 10.65 7.59 8.75
N ASN A 70 11.77 6.94 9.05
CA ASN A 70 13.11 7.16 8.53
C ASN A 70 13.46 6.21 7.37
N GLY A 71 12.47 5.81 6.57
CA GLY A 71 12.65 5.04 5.35
C GLY A 71 13.32 3.69 5.56
N LEU A 72 14.53 3.54 5.03
CA LEU A 72 15.25 2.26 4.99
C LEU A 72 15.35 1.62 6.38
N MET A 73 15.68 2.40 7.42
CA MET A 73 15.83 1.86 8.78
C MET A 73 14.47 1.47 9.39
N ASP A 74 13.47 2.35 9.28
CA ASP A 74 12.16 2.11 9.90
C ASP A 74 11.35 1.04 9.17
N SER A 75 11.62 0.80 7.89
CA SER A 75 11.08 -0.37 7.16
C SER A 75 11.49 -1.72 7.79
N TRP A 76 12.56 -1.74 8.58
CA TRP A 76 12.96 -2.90 9.37
C TRP A 76 12.58 -2.79 10.83
N MET A 77 12.77 -1.61 11.43
CA MET A 77 12.82 -1.46 12.89
C MET A 77 11.57 -0.83 13.50
N MET A 78 10.69 -0.25 12.68
CA MET A 78 9.41 0.29 13.14
C MET A 78 8.31 -0.76 12.95
N PRO A 79 7.59 -1.17 14.03
CA PRO A 79 6.48 -2.10 13.91
C PRO A 79 5.42 -1.65 12.91
N MET A 80 4.78 -2.60 12.23
CA MET A 80 3.83 -2.30 11.17
C MET A 80 2.67 -1.40 11.61
N ASN A 81 2.17 -1.56 12.85
CA ASN A 81 1.12 -0.67 13.39
C ASN A 81 1.59 0.79 13.44
N ASN A 82 2.83 1.05 13.87
CA ASN A 82 3.40 2.39 13.95
C ASN A 82 3.69 2.96 12.55
N GLN A 83 4.11 2.11 11.61
CA GLN A 83 4.27 2.51 10.21
C GLN A 83 2.93 2.96 9.60
N VAL A 84 1.85 2.23 9.88
CA VAL A 84 0.49 2.59 9.45
C VAL A 84 0.02 3.89 10.07
N GLU A 85 0.25 4.10 11.38
CA GLU A 85 -0.08 5.35 12.06
C GLU A 85 0.69 6.54 11.47
N ASN A 86 1.99 6.37 11.24
CA ASN A 86 2.84 7.38 10.61
C ASN A 86 2.34 7.75 9.20
N ALA A 87 2.07 6.73 8.37
CA ALA A 87 1.54 6.93 7.03
C ALA A 87 0.16 7.61 7.07
N CYS A 88 -0.74 7.16 7.94
CA CYS A 88 -2.07 7.73 8.14
C CYS A 88 -2.01 9.23 8.47
N GLY A 89 -1.13 9.63 9.40
CA GLY A 89 -0.92 11.04 9.77
C GLY A 89 -0.43 11.87 8.59
N LYS A 90 0.53 11.36 7.79
CA LYS A 90 1.05 12.04 6.60
C LYS A 90 -0.03 12.21 5.53
N LEU A 91 -0.81 11.16 5.26
CA LEU A 91 -1.89 11.20 4.27
C LEU A 91 -3.00 12.18 4.63
N LYS A 92 -3.37 12.26 5.92
CA LYS A 92 -4.33 13.26 6.42
C LYS A 92 -3.84 14.71 6.24
N ALA A 93 -2.52 14.93 6.24
CA ALA A 93 -1.92 16.24 6.07
C ALA A 93 -1.79 16.67 4.59
N MET A 94 -2.14 15.81 3.63
CA MET A 94 -2.07 16.10 2.19
C MET A 94 -3.44 16.55 1.66
N PRO A 95 -3.69 17.87 1.50
CA PRO A 95 -5.01 18.39 1.14
C PRO A 95 -5.50 17.93 -0.24
N GLU A 96 -4.58 17.61 -1.16
CA GLU A 96 -4.88 17.08 -2.48
C GLU A 96 -5.53 15.69 -2.44
N LEU A 97 -5.37 14.93 -1.35
CA LEU A 97 -5.92 13.59 -1.22
C LEU A 97 -7.35 13.57 -0.67
N LYS A 98 -7.89 14.72 -0.22
CA LYS A 98 -9.18 14.82 0.50
C LYS A 98 -10.36 14.19 -0.24
N ASP A 99 -10.38 14.30 -1.58
CA ASP A 99 -11.43 13.80 -2.46
C ASP A 99 -11.13 12.36 -2.96
N GLY A 100 -10.12 11.74 -2.35
CA GLY A 100 -9.64 10.38 -2.57
C GLY A 100 -8.53 10.23 -3.60
N TYR A 101 -7.78 9.15 -3.47
CA TYR A 101 -6.52 8.92 -4.21
C TYR A 101 -6.31 7.44 -4.57
N ASN A 102 -5.42 7.19 -5.53
CA ASN A 102 -4.95 5.85 -5.87
C ASN A 102 -3.70 5.51 -5.05
N MET A 103 -3.57 4.26 -4.62
CA MET A 103 -2.43 3.80 -3.84
C MET A 103 -1.70 2.69 -4.58
N VAL A 104 -0.41 2.87 -4.79
CA VAL A 104 0.50 1.81 -5.28
C VAL A 104 1.41 1.41 -4.13
N ALA A 105 1.44 0.13 -3.78
CA ALA A 105 2.23 -0.37 -2.68
C ALA A 105 3.16 -1.48 -3.14
N LEU A 106 4.45 -1.36 -2.82
CA LEU A 106 5.51 -2.25 -3.27
C LEU A 106 5.95 -3.15 -2.12
N SER A 107 6.00 -4.48 -2.32
CA SER A 107 6.53 -5.43 -1.33
C SER A 107 5.93 -5.22 0.08
N GLN A 108 6.74 -5.00 1.12
CA GLN A 108 6.27 -4.70 2.49
C GLN A 108 5.33 -3.48 2.55
N GLY A 109 5.45 -2.50 1.65
CA GLY A 109 4.54 -1.35 1.58
C GLY A 109 3.07 -1.75 1.46
N ASN A 110 2.77 -2.98 1.00
CA ASN A 110 1.41 -3.53 0.98
C ASN A 110 0.81 -3.71 2.37
N MET A 111 1.63 -4.06 3.35
CA MET A 111 1.20 -4.14 4.75
C MET A 111 0.82 -2.76 5.27
N VAL A 112 1.64 -1.74 4.98
CA VAL A 112 1.31 -0.35 5.31
C VAL A 112 0.04 0.10 4.60
N GLY A 113 -0.06 -0.15 3.29
CA GLY A 113 -1.19 0.29 2.47
C GLY A 113 -2.51 -0.33 2.89
N ARG A 114 -2.53 -1.65 3.14
CA ARG A 114 -3.69 -2.35 3.69
C ARG A 114 -4.05 -1.86 5.09
N GLY A 115 -3.06 -1.69 5.96
CA GLY A 115 -3.29 -1.09 7.28
C GLY A 115 -3.88 0.32 7.20
N VAL A 116 -3.43 1.16 6.25
CA VAL A 116 -4.05 2.47 6.01
C VAL A 116 -5.51 2.31 5.60
N ILE A 117 -5.81 1.44 4.62
CA ILE A 117 -7.19 1.23 4.18
C ILE A 117 -8.08 0.76 5.34
N GLU A 118 -7.61 -0.22 6.11
CA GLU A 118 -8.44 -0.96 7.06
C GLU A 118 -8.51 -0.26 8.43
N LEU A 119 -7.44 0.40 8.86
CA LEU A 119 -7.30 0.95 10.21
C LEU A 119 -7.37 2.48 10.28
N CYS A 120 -6.93 3.20 9.24
CA CYS A 120 -6.91 4.67 9.24
C CYS A 120 -8.28 5.28 8.87
N ASP A 121 -8.66 6.33 9.58
CA ASP A 121 -9.76 7.26 9.27
C ASP A 121 -9.26 8.43 8.39
N GLY A 122 -8.45 8.12 7.37
CA GLY A 122 -7.84 9.08 6.46
C GLY A 122 -8.70 9.38 5.22
N PRO A 123 -8.16 10.14 4.26
CA PRO A 123 -8.81 10.35 2.97
C PRO A 123 -9.08 9.00 2.26
N PRO A 124 -10.12 8.90 1.43
CA PRO A 124 -10.54 7.61 0.88
C PRO A 124 -9.58 7.09 -0.19
N VAL A 125 -9.14 5.83 -0.05
CA VAL A 125 -8.43 5.11 -1.12
C VAL A 125 -9.43 4.67 -2.17
N LYS A 126 -9.27 5.13 -3.41
CA LYS A 126 -10.13 4.77 -4.55
C LYS A 126 -9.73 3.45 -5.18
N ASN A 127 -8.46 3.31 -5.52
CA ASN A 127 -7.92 2.08 -6.11
C ASN A 127 -6.64 1.69 -5.37
N PHE A 128 -6.48 0.40 -5.09
CA PHE A 128 -5.31 -0.16 -4.43
C PHE A 128 -4.59 -1.13 -5.38
N ILE A 129 -3.34 -0.82 -5.70
CA ILE A 129 -2.47 -1.60 -6.56
C ILE A 129 -1.38 -2.20 -5.68
N SER A 130 -1.51 -3.49 -5.40
CA SER A 130 -0.57 -4.27 -4.61
C SER A 130 0.46 -4.94 -5.51
N VAL A 131 1.71 -4.50 -5.46
CA VAL A 131 2.80 -5.03 -6.27
C VAL A 131 3.72 -5.91 -5.42
N GLY A 132 3.64 -7.24 -5.61
CA GLY A 132 4.48 -8.21 -4.90
C GLY A 132 4.29 -8.19 -3.38
N GLY A 133 3.07 -7.94 -2.89
CA GLY A 133 2.80 -7.82 -1.47
C GLY A 133 2.65 -9.16 -0.75
N PRO A 134 3.19 -9.36 0.47
CA PRO A 134 2.92 -10.57 1.26
C PRO A 134 1.51 -10.52 1.88
N ASN A 135 0.45 -10.45 1.07
CA ASN A 135 -0.91 -10.18 1.53
C ASN A 135 -1.46 -11.27 2.47
N ALA A 136 -1.07 -12.53 2.27
CA ALA A 136 -1.38 -13.62 3.18
C ALA A 136 -0.24 -13.92 4.18
N GLY A 137 0.81 -13.11 4.19
CA GLY A 137 1.99 -13.25 5.05
C GLY A 137 3.21 -13.81 4.35
N HIS A 138 4.28 -14.01 5.12
CA HIS A 138 5.55 -14.56 4.64
C HIS A 138 6.00 -15.74 5.53
N SER A 139 6.38 -16.86 4.92
CA SER A 139 6.54 -18.15 5.63
C SER A 139 7.90 -18.38 6.29
N SER A 140 8.79 -17.39 6.26
CA SER A 140 10.17 -17.51 6.75
C SER A 140 10.69 -16.18 7.30
N THR A 141 11.92 -16.17 7.78
CA THR A 141 12.64 -14.93 8.05
C THR A 141 13.06 -14.26 6.74
N ILE A 142 13.18 -12.92 6.75
CA ILE A 142 13.54 -12.14 5.57
C ILE A 142 15.02 -11.77 5.67
N ALA A 143 15.79 -12.07 4.62
CA ALA A 143 17.19 -11.68 4.56
C ALA A 143 17.31 -10.15 4.51
N CYS A 144 17.95 -9.58 5.53
CA CYS A 144 18.41 -8.19 5.52
C CYS A 144 19.74 -8.19 4.76
N GLY A 145 19.79 -7.48 3.63
CA GLY A 145 20.90 -7.54 2.66
C GLY A 145 22.28 -7.11 3.20
N PRO A 146 23.16 -6.52 2.37
CA PRO A 146 24.56 -6.32 2.75
C PRO A 146 24.82 -5.12 3.70
N PHE A 147 23.82 -4.65 4.47
CA PHE A 147 24.01 -3.49 5.34
C PHE A 147 24.67 -3.88 6.67
N PRO A 148 25.61 -3.08 7.23
CA PRO A 148 26.31 -3.44 8.47
C PRO A 148 25.39 -3.71 9.67
N TRP A 149 24.26 -3.01 9.76
CA TRP A 149 23.28 -3.17 10.84
C TRP A 149 22.37 -4.39 10.64
N CYS A 150 22.39 -5.06 9.47
CA CYS A 150 21.59 -6.26 9.22
C CYS A 150 21.94 -7.45 10.12
N ALA A 151 23.16 -7.50 10.66
CA ALA A 151 23.53 -8.52 11.64
C ALA A 151 22.60 -8.51 12.87
N GLN A 152 22.09 -7.34 13.25
CA GLN A 152 21.15 -7.19 14.36
C GLN A 152 19.80 -7.88 14.08
N ILE A 153 19.38 -7.97 12.82
CA ILE A 153 18.13 -8.63 12.42
C ILE A 153 18.19 -10.14 12.72
N GLY A 154 19.35 -10.77 12.53
CA GLY A 154 19.57 -12.16 12.91
C GLY A 154 19.39 -12.41 14.41
N ILE A 155 19.76 -11.44 15.25
CA ILE A 155 19.56 -11.50 16.71
C ILE A 155 18.07 -11.47 17.04
N PHE A 156 17.28 -10.59 16.43
CA PHE A 156 15.82 -10.58 16.61
C PHE A 156 15.19 -11.91 16.18
N TYR A 157 15.61 -12.48 15.04
CA TYR A 157 15.10 -13.78 14.63
C TYR A 157 15.49 -14.91 15.58
N GLY A 158 16.70 -14.87 16.14
CA GLY A 158 17.15 -15.81 17.18
C GLY A 158 16.34 -15.74 18.48
N MET A 159 15.74 -14.59 18.79
CA MET A 159 14.83 -14.44 19.93
C MET A 159 13.44 -15.06 19.67
N GLY A 160 13.08 -15.27 18.40
CA GLY A 160 11.79 -15.80 17.97
C GLY A 160 10.82 -14.70 17.52
N VAL A 161 10.26 -14.86 16.32
CA VAL A 161 9.42 -13.84 15.64
C VAL A 161 8.17 -13.45 16.41
N TYR A 162 7.62 -14.35 17.23
CA TYR A 162 6.39 -14.14 18.00
C TYR A 162 6.62 -13.69 19.45
N THR A 163 7.85 -13.35 19.82
CA THR A 163 8.08 -12.76 21.15
C THR A 163 7.59 -11.31 21.21
N PRO A 164 7.07 -10.84 22.37
CA PRO A 164 6.59 -9.47 22.52
C PRO A 164 7.62 -8.41 22.09
N TYR A 165 8.89 -8.62 22.45
CA TYR A 165 9.99 -7.73 22.10
C TYR A 165 10.20 -7.65 20.59
N VAL A 166 10.25 -8.79 19.88
CA VAL A 166 10.45 -8.80 18.42
C VAL A 166 9.25 -8.16 17.71
N GLN A 167 8.03 -8.44 18.14
CA GLN A 167 6.81 -7.81 17.61
C GLN A 167 6.77 -6.28 17.77
N GLU A 168 7.51 -5.73 18.75
CA GLU A 168 7.61 -4.29 19.03
C GLU A 168 8.81 -3.59 18.38
N HIS A 169 9.74 -4.34 17.78
CA HIS A 169 11.00 -3.78 17.29
C HIS A 169 11.41 -4.27 15.90
N LEU A 170 10.69 -5.22 15.30
CA LEU A 170 11.00 -5.77 13.98
C LEU A 170 9.76 -5.78 13.09
N ALA A 171 9.71 -4.93 12.08
CA ALA A 171 8.56 -4.78 11.18
C ALA A 171 8.17 -6.09 10.46
N PRO A 172 9.10 -6.87 9.88
CA PRO A 172 8.81 -8.19 9.31
C PRO A 172 8.02 -9.13 10.20
N SER A 173 8.26 -9.10 11.51
CA SER A 173 7.58 -9.99 12.44
C SER A 173 6.06 -9.79 12.48
N GLY A 174 5.58 -8.61 12.10
CA GLY A 174 4.16 -8.31 12.00
C GLY A 174 3.42 -9.00 10.85
N TYR A 175 4.14 -9.63 9.91
CA TYR A 175 3.51 -10.36 8.80
C TYR A 175 4.22 -11.69 8.45
N ILE A 176 5.16 -12.13 9.28
CA ILE A 176 5.65 -13.50 9.22
C ILE A 176 4.57 -14.44 9.77
N LYS A 177 4.14 -15.37 8.93
CA LYS A 177 3.11 -16.36 9.23
C LYS A 177 3.74 -17.74 9.06
N LEU A 178 4.17 -18.38 10.14
CA LEU A 178 4.84 -19.68 10.05
C LEU A 178 3.80 -20.80 9.90
N PRO A 179 3.74 -21.55 8.78
CA PRO A 179 2.78 -22.64 8.59
C PRO A 179 2.84 -23.71 9.69
N ASN A 180 4.02 -23.98 10.24
CA ASN A 180 4.21 -24.94 11.34
C ASN A 180 3.87 -24.38 12.74
N ASP A 181 3.55 -23.10 12.88
CA ASP A 181 3.21 -22.49 14.18
C ASP A 181 2.07 -21.46 14.07
N ILE A 182 1.00 -21.86 13.37
CA ILE A 182 -0.23 -21.07 13.23
C ILE A 182 -0.85 -20.68 14.59
N PRO A 183 -0.85 -21.55 15.62
CA PRO A 183 -1.36 -21.15 16.94
C PRO A 183 -0.61 -19.96 17.55
N ALA A 184 0.73 -19.91 17.48
CA ALA A 184 1.48 -18.74 17.95
C ALA A 184 1.26 -17.52 17.05
N TYR A 185 1.22 -17.72 15.73
CA TYR A 185 0.88 -16.65 14.78
C TYR A 185 -0.42 -15.94 15.14
N LEU A 186 -1.51 -16.69 15.33
CA LEU A 186 -2.83 -16.13 15.65
C LEU A 186 -2.88 -15.45 17.02
N ARG A 187 -2.09 -15.92 18.00
CA ARG A 187 -2.09 -15.36 19.37
C ARG A 187 -1.18 -14.15 19.52
N GLU A 188 0.00 -14.19 18.90
CA GLU A 188 1.10 -13.28 19.24
C GLU A 188 1.46 -12.29 18.11
N CYS A 189 1.11 -12.58 16.85
CA CYS A 189 1.39 -11.66 15.75
C CYS A 189 0.48 -10.44 15.84
N LYS A 190 1.07 -9.25 16.02
CA LYS A 190 0.34 -8.02 16.38
C LYS A 190 -0.29 -7.28 15.20
N PHE A 191 -0.11 -7.75 13.96
CA PHE A 191 -0.49 -6.99 12.77
C PHE A 191 -1.27 -7.80 11.75
N LEU A 192 -0.66 -8.78 11.08
CA LEU A 192 -1.29 -9.49 9.96
C LEU A 192 -2.61 -10.20 10.32
N PRO A 193 -2.73 -10.94 11.46
CA PRO A 193 -4.01 -11.54 11.84
C PRO A 193 -5.14 -10.52 11.98
N LYS A 194 -4.82 -9.31 12.46
CA LYS A 194 -5.77 -8.23 12.65
C LYS A 194 -6.28 -7.68 11.31
N ILE A 195 -5.36 -7.33 10.39
CA ILE A 195 -5.76 -6.79 9.08
C ILE A 195 -6.29 -7.87 8.13
N ASN A 196 -6.07 -9.16 8.40
CA ASN A 196 -6.72 -10.25 7.68
C ASN A 196 -8.05 -10.69 8.30
N ASN A 197 -8.48 -10.11 9.44
CA ASN A 197 -9.61 -10.60 10.23
C ASN A 197 -9.53 -12.11 10.53
N GLU A 198 -8.32 -12.65 10.72
CA GLU A 198 -8.13 -14.06 11.11
C GLU A 198 -8.47 -14.29 12.59
N VAL A 199 -8.49 -13.20 13.37
CA VAL A 199 -9.04 -13.15 14.72
C VAL A 199 -10.15 -12.11 14.73
N GLU A 200 -11.39 -12.56 14.96
CA GLU A 200 -12.55 -11.69 15.05
C GLU A 200 -12.45 -10.77 16.29
N ASP A 201 -12.66 -9.47 16.08
CA ASP A 201 -12.79 -8.47 17.15
C ASP A 201 -13.95 -7.50 16.84
N SER A 202 -14.18 -6.52 17.72
CA SER A 202 -15.28 -5.55 17.55
C SER A 202 -15.16 -4.69 16.29
N GLU A 203 -13.97 -4.58 15.71
CA GLU A 203 -13.65 -3.73 14.56
C GLU A 203 -13.56 -4.52 13.24
N SER A 204 -13.69 -5.85 13.27
CA SER A 204 -13.64 -6.72 12.07
C SER A 204 -14.61 -6.26 10.98
N ALA A 205 -15.85 -5.93 11.36
CA ALA A 205 -16.87 -5.44 10.44
C ALA A 205 -16.49 -4.10 9.79
N LEU A 206 -15.85 -3.20 10.55
CA LEU A 206 -15.39 -1.91 10.04
C LEU A 206 -14.22 -2.09 9.06
N ARG A 207 -13.23 -2.94 9.40
CA ARG A 207 -12.11 -3.25 8.50
C ARG A 207 -12.60 -3.82 7.18
N LYS A 208 -13.51 -4.80 7.23
CA LYS A 208 -14.15 -5.37 6.04
C LYS A 208 -14.88 -4.31 5.22
N LYS A 209 -15.66 -3.44 5.85
CA LYS A 209 -16.37 -2.34 5.18
C LYS A 209 -15.41 -1.38 4.47
N ARG A 210 -14.31 -1.00 5.12
CA ARG A 210 -13.30 -0.11 4.56
C ARG A 210 -12.54 -0.75 3.41
N PHE A 211 -12.09 -2.00 3.55
CA PHE A 211 -11.42 -2.71 2.45
C PHE A 211 -12.35 -2.91 1.25
N SER A 212 -13.64 -3.16 1.50
CA SER A 212 -14.65 -3.33 0.45
C SER A 212 -15.10 -2.01 -0.20
N SER A 213 -14.69 -0.83 0.33
CA SER A 213 -15.05 0.46 -0.28
C SER A 213 -14.08 0.91 -1.37
N ILE A 214 -12.97 0.20 -1.56
CA ILE A 214 -12.06 0.42 -2.68
C ILE A 214 -12.79 0.03 -3.97
N SER A 215 -12.68 0.85 -5.01
CA SER A 215 -13.31 0.61 -6.32
C SER A 215 -12.60 -0.48 -7.11
N GLN A 216 -11.27 -0.57 -7.03
CA GLN A 216 -10.48 -1.60 -7.70
C GLN A 216 -9.33 -2.08 -6.81
N LEU A 217 -9.17 -3.39 -6.76
CA LEU A 217 -8.03 -4.08 -6.17
C LEU A 217 -7.23 -4.75 -7.29
N VAL A 218 -6.01 -4.29 -7.54
CA VAL A 218 -5.09 -4.90 -8.50
C VAL A 218 -4.00 -5.61 -7.73
N LEU A 219 -3.85 -6.92 -7.95
CA LEU A 219 -2.83 -7.74 -7.31
C LEU A 219 -1.82 -8.20 -8.34
N VAL A 220 -0.58 -7.73 -8.24
CA VAL A 220 0.53 -8.12 -9.13
C VAL A 220 1.40 -9.13 -8.41
N LEU A 221 1.52 -10.32 -9.00
CA LEU A 221 2.41 -11.39 -8.59
C LEU A 221 3.54 -11.51 -9.61
N PHE A 222 4.77 -11.74 -9.14
CA PHE A 222 5.90 -12.06 -10.00
C PHE A 222 6.11 -13.58 -10.02
N MET A 223 6.03 -14.21 -11.20
CA MET A 223 6.09 -15.67 -11.33
C MET A 223 7.43 -16.30 -10.94
N GLY A 224 8.49 -15.49 -10.88
CA GLY A 224 9.83 -15.90 -10.47
C GLY A 224 10.27 -15.26 -9.17
N ASP A 225 9.32 -14.86 -8.31
CA ASP A 225 9.64 -14.25 -7.01
C ASP A 225 10.30 -15.29 -6.09
N THR A 226 11.52 -14.99 -5.64
CA THR A 226 12.24 -15.80 -4.67
C THR A 226 12.33 -15.13 -3.30
N ILE A 227 11.70 -13.98 -3.13
CA ILE A 227 11.70 -13.16 -1.90
C ILE A 227 10.40 -13.39 -1.14
N ILE A 228 9.24 -13.24 -1.79
CA ILE A 228 7.95 -13.50 -1.16
C ILE A 228 7.66 -15.00 -1.22
N LEU A 229 7.71 -15.64 -0.04
CA LEU A 229 7.43 -17.07 0.12
C LEU A 229 6.14 -17.28 0.93
N PRO A 230 5.13 -17.99 0.40
CA PRO A 230 4.96 -18.35 -1.02
C PRO A 230 4.65 -17.12 -1.88
N GLN A 231 5.01 -17.13 -3.17
CA GLN A 231 4.80 -15.99 -4.08
C GLN A 231 3.31 -15.65 -4.26
N GLU A 232 2.45 -16.68 -4.17
CA GLU A 232 0.99 -16.59 -4.20
C GLU A 232 0.41 -15.77 -3.04
N SER A 233 1.21 -15.48 -2.00
CA SER A 233 0.83 -14.51 -0.97
C SER A 233 0.50 -13.14 -1.58
N SER A 234 1.08 -12.81 -2.74
CA SER A 234 0.70 -11.64 -3.55
C SER A 234 -0.76 -11.63 -3.97
N TRP A 235 -1.34 -12.80 -4.17
CA TRP A 235 -2.73 -13.03 -4.53
C TRP A 235 -3.56 -13.60 -3.38
N PHE A 236 -3.15 -13.36 -2.13
CA PHE A 236 -3.80 -13.89 -0.92
C PHE A 236 -3.84 -15.43 -0.83
N GLY A 237 -3.07 -16.14 -1.66
CA GLY A 237 -2.83 -17.57 -1.52
C GLY A 237 -1.80 -17.86 -0.43
N TYR A 238 -1.89 -19.00 0.23
CA TYR A 238 -0.95 -19.35 1.28
C TYR A 238 -0.76 -20.86 1.45
N TYR A 239 0.26 -21.22 2.22
CA TYR A 239 0.46 -22.60 2.66
C TYR A 239 -0.65 -23.05 3.63
N PRO A 240 -1.07 -24.32 3.58
CA PRO A 240 -1.98 -24.91 4.56
C PRO A 240 -1.30 -25.05 5.93
N ASN A 241 -2.11 -25.13 6.98
CA ASN A 241 -1.60 -25.26 8.34
C ASN A 241 -0.76 -26.54 8.49
N GLY A 242 0.46 -26.40 8.99
CA GLY A 242 1.40 -27.49 9.25
C GLY A 242 2.20 -27.97 8.04
N ASP A 243 2.03 -27.38 6.86
CA ASP A 243 2.66 -27.86 5.63
C ASP A 243 3.21 -26.70 4.79
N PHE A 244 4.35 -26.90 4.13
CA PHE A 244 5.03 -25.94 3.26
C PHE A 244 5.06 -26.39 1.78
N ALA A 245 4.43 -27.53 1.46
CA ALA A 245 4.60 -28.17 0.15
C ALA A 245 3.62 -27.66 -0.91
N LYS A 246 2.33 -27.49 -0.56
CA LYS A 246 1.29 -27.16 -1.53
C LYS A 246 0.53 -25.91 -1.15
N VAL A 247 0.76 -24.84 -1.88
CA VAL A 247 0.03 -23.57 -1.73
C VAL A 247 -1.45 -23.76 -2.11
N VAL A 248 -2.32 -23.17 -1.30
CA VAL A 248 -3.76 -23.06 -1.54
C VAL A 248 -4.06 -21.63 -2.03
N PRO A 249 -4.85 -21.46 -3.12
CA PRO A 249 -5.23 -20.13 -3.59
C PRO A 249 -6.14 -19.41 -2.58
N MET A 250 -6.33 -18.11 -2.78
CA MET A 250 -7.33 -17.33 -2.03
C MET A 250 -8.70 -18.04 -2.05
N GLN A 251 -9.30 -18.21 -0.87
CA GLN A 251 -10.69 -18.68 -0.77
C GLN A 251 -11.62 -17.56 -1.26
N GLN A 252 -12.44 -17.86 -2.26
CA GLN A 252 -13.48 -16.97 -2.79
C GLN A 252 -14.72 -16.97 -1.89
#